data_AF-A0A3Q1EC46-F1
#
_entry.id   AF-A0A3Q1EC46-F1
#
_cell.length_a   1.000
_cell.length_b   1.000
_cell.length_c   1.000
_cell.angle_alpha   90.00
_cell.angle_beta   90.00
_cell.angle_gamma   90.00
#
_symmetry.space_group_name_H-M   'P 1'
#
loop_
_entity.id
_entity.type
_entity.pdbx_description
1 polymer ?
#
loop_
_entity_poly.entity_id
_entity_poly.type
_entity_poly.pdbx_seq_one_letter_code
_entity_poly.pdbx_strand_id
1 'polypeptide(L)'
;MRSMQRFHQDSNGWADIGYSFVVGSDGNIYEGRGWDWVGAHTYGYNSVGYGVSFIGDYSYRLPSQESMRLVRDQLASCAVSNGDLRSDYILQGHRQAADTTCPGDAFYAEIQSWPHFEVCRSIDISAGVTWSVELRQETKLQ
;
A
#
# COMPACT_ATOMS: atom_id res chain seq x y z
N MET A 1 -6.78 2.56 13.09
CA MET A 1 -7.84 1.98 12.22
C MET A 1 -9.15 2.75 12.25
N ARG A 2 -9.96 2.65 13.33
CA ARG A 2 -11.32 3.24 13.35
C ARG A 2 -11.40 4.75 13.06
N SER A 3 -10.43 5.52 13.54
CA SER A 3 -10.36 6.97 13.27
C SER A 3 -10.14 7.25 11.78
N MET A 4 -9.18 6.59 11.13
CA MET A 4 -8.94 6.71 9.68
C MET A 4 -10.15 6.26 8.85
N GLN A 5 -10.80 5.17 9.24
CA GLN A 5 -12.01 4.68 8.58
C GLN A 5 -13.15 5.72 8.65
N ARG A 6 -13.42 6.28 9.84
CA ARG A 6 -14.39 7.37 10.00
C ARG A 6 -14.03 8.60 9.18
N PHE A 7 -12.77 9.02 9.18
CA PHE A 7 -12.34 10.13 8.35
C PHE A 7 -12.63 9.87 6.86
N HIS A 8 -12.30 8.68 6.35
CA HIS A 8 -12.60 8.29 4.98
C HIS A 8 -14.11 8.23 4.67
N GLN A 9 -14.93 7.72 5.60
CA GLN A 9 -16.37 7.61 5.40
C GLN A 9 -17.07 8.95 5.58
N ASP A 10 -16.86 9.61 6.71
CA ASP A 10 -17.61 10.80 7.12
C ASP A 10 -17.10 12.06 6.42
N SER A 11 -15.78 12.18 6.22
CA SER A 11 -15.18 13.40 5.63
C SER A 11 -14.99 13.28 4.12
N ASN A 12 -14.53 12.12 3.62
CA ASN A 12 -14.31 11.94 2.18
C ASN A 12 -15.52 11.31 1.45
N GLY A 13 -16.54 10.84 2.17
CA GLY A 13 -17.73 10.21 1.59
C GLY A 13 -17.46 8.83 0.97
N TRP A 14 -16.38 8.15 1.37
CA TRP A 14 -16.05 6.83 0.83
C TRP A 14 -16.87 5.73 1.50
N ALA A 15 -17.08 4.61 0.81
CA ALA A 15 -17.80 3.47 1.39
C ALA A 15 -17.07 2.85 2.60
N ASP A 16 -15.74 2.91 2.60
CA ASP A 16 -14.87 2.35 3.63
C ASP A 16 -13.48 3.02 3.59
N ILE A 17 -12.60 2.66 4.52
CA ILE A 17 -11.17 2.99 4.51
C ILE A 17 -10.57 2.74 3.11
N GLY A 18 -9.75 3.66 2.60
CA GLY A 18 -9.27 3.57 1.21
C GLY A 18 -8.26 2.46 0.95
N TYR A 19 -7.64 1.92 1.99
CA TYR A 19 -6.55 0.94 1.90
C TYR A 19 -7.07 -0.50 1.95
N SER A 20 -6.41 -1.41 1.22
CA SER A 20 -6.65 -2.85 1.33
C SER A 20 -6.16 -3.36 2.69
N PHE A 21 -4.96 -2.94 3.09
CA PHE A 21 -4.34 -3.30 4.37
C PHE A 21 -3.68 -2.11 5.02
N VAL A 22 -3.57 -2.15 6.35
CA VAL A 22 -2.91 -1.11 7.12
C VAL A 22 -1.96 -1.74 8.14
N VAL A 23 -0.73 -1.25 8.20
CA VAL A 23 0.30 -1.69 9.14
C VAL A 23 0.33 -0.71 10.31
N GLY A 24 0.04 -1.23 11.51
CA GLY A 24 0.13 -0.46 12.74
C GLY A 24 1.56 -0.41 13.27
N SER A 25 1.83 0.61 14.09
CA SER A 25 3.10 0.75 14.81
C SER A 25 3.28 -0.30 15.92
N ASP A 26 2.22 -1.04 16.23
CA ASP A 26 2.15 -2.15 17.20
C ASP A 26 2.57 -3.50 16.59
N GLY A 27 3.05 -3.52 15.35
CA GLY A 27 3.54 -4.74 14.71
C GLY A 27 2.44 -5.62 14.13
N ASN A 28 1.23 -5.10 13.92
CA ASN A 28 0.13 -5.85 13.32
C ASN A 28 -0.25 -5.31 11.93
N ILE A 29 -0.72 -6.22 11.07
CA ILE A 29 -1.44 -5.87 9.84
C ILE A 29 -2.92 -5.95 10.12
N TYR A 30 -3.63 -4.88 9.79
CA TYR A 30 -5.06 -4.75 9.91
C TYR A 30 -5.69 -4.80 8.53
N GLU A 31 -6.72 -5.62 8.39
CA GLU A 31 -7.54 -5.64 7.19
C GLU A 31 -8.34 -4.33 7.08
N GLY A 32 -8.24 -3.69 5.92
CA GLY A 32 -9.12 -2.61 5.49
C GLY A 32 -10.16 -3.19 4.54
N ARG A 33 -10.08 -2.86 3.25
CA ARG A 33 -10.96 -3.47 2.23
C ARG A 33 -10.60 -4.92 1.89
N GLY A 34 -9.41 -5.38 2.27
CA GLY A 34 -8.96 -6.75 2.01
C GLY A 34 -8.68 -7.01 0.53
N TRP A 35 -8.72 -8.30 0.17
CA TRP A 35 -8.39 -8.80 -1.17
C TRP A 35 -9.58 -8.75 -2.14
N ASP A 36 -10.80 -8.91 -1.63
CA ASP A 36 -11.99 -9.10 -2.46
C ASP A 36 -12.63 -7.80 -2.98
N TRP A 37 -12.14 -6.64 -2.53
CA TRP A 37 -12.78 -5.36 -2.77
C TRP A 37 -11.83 -4.29 -3.32
N VAL A 38 -12.34 -3.53 -4.29
CA VAL A 38 -11.65 -2.39 -4.91
C VAL A 38 -11.35 -1.29 -3.88
N GLY A 39 -10.10 -0.82 -3.88
CA GLY A 39 -9.58 0.24 -3.03
C GLY A 39 -10.13 1.64 -3.32
N ALA A 40 -9.75 2.60 -2.48
CA ALA A 40 -9.83 4.03 -2.78
C ALA A 40 -8.52 4.75 -2.40
N HIS A 41 -7.41 4.04 -2.55
CA HIS A 41 -6.08 4.53 -2.21
C HIS A 41 -5.53 5.40 -3.36
N THR A 42 -5.47 4.89 -4.58
CA THR A 42 -4.77 5.52 -5.71
C THR A 42 -5.69 5.68 -6.91
N TYR A 43 -5.91 6.92 -7.33
CA TYR A 43 -6.62 7.17 -8.57
C TYR A 43 -5.92 6.49 -9.75
N GLY A 44 -6.66 5.72 -10.55
CA GLY A 44 -6.11 4.95 -11.67
C GLY A 44 -5.56 3.56 -11.33
N TYR A 45 -5.30 3.24 -10.05
CA TYR A 45 -4.75 1.93 -9.64
C TYR A 45 -5.66 1.13 -8.70
N ASN A 46 -6.73 1.74 -8.17
CA ASN A 46 -7.66 1.09 -7.22
C ASN A 46 -8.22 -0.27 -7.68
N SER A 47 -8.41 -0.46 -9.00
CA SER A 47 -8.99 -1.67 -9.59
C SER A 47 -7.97 -2.67 -10.12
N VAL A 48 -6.68 -2.35 -10.04
CA VAL A 48 -5.57 -3.17 -10.59
C VAL A 48 -4.46 -3.37 -9.56
N GLY A 49 -4.75 -3.13 -8.28
CA GLY A 49 -3.76 -3.20 -7.24
C GLY A 49 -4.34 -3.07 -5.84
N TYR A 50 -3.48 -3.35 -4.87
CA TYR A 50 -3.77 -3.28 -3.44
C TYR A 50 -2.94 -2.18 -2.79
N GLY A 51 -3.60 -1.36 -1.98
CA GLY A 51 -2.95 -0.32 -1.19
C GLY A 51 -2.62 -0.81 0.21
N VAL A 52 -1.34 -0.81 0.57
CA VAL A 52 -0.87 -1.12 1.93
C VAL A 52 -0.36 0.16 2.58
N SER A 53 -1.02 0.62 3.64
CA SER A 53 -0.66 1.86 4.34
C SER A 53 0.05 1.59 5.65
N PHE A 54 1.20 2.21 5.87
CA PHE A 54 1.88 2.22 7.16
C PHE A 54 1.46 3.45 7.98
N ILE A 55 1.00 3.24 9.21
CA ILE A 55 0.61 4.35 10.09
C ILE A 55 1.87 5.07 10.60
N GLY A 56 2.08 6.31 10.16
CA GLY A 56 3.19 7.15 10.57
C GLY A 56 3.66 8.12 9.50
N ASP A 57 4.69 8.89 9.86
CA ASP A 57 5.46 9.71 8.93
C ASP A 57 6.89 9.15 8.83
N TYR A 58 7.25 8.78 7.61
CA TYR A 58 8.51 8.14 7.24
C TYR A 58 9.32 8.98 6.25
N SER A 59 9.10 10.30 6.28
CA SER A 59 9.92 11.25 5.52
C SER A 59 11.40 11.13 5.89
N TYR A 60 11.72 10.97 7.19
CA TYR A 60 13.10 10.98 7.71
C TYR A 60 13.49 9.77 8.56
N ARG A 61 12.61 8.77 8.68
CA ARG A 61 12.85 7.55 9.45
C ARG A 61 12.14 6.38 8.81
N LEU A 62 12.58 5.16 9.10
CA LEU A 62 11.93 3.96 8.61
C LEU A 62 10.79 3.50 9.53
N PRO A 63 9.80 2.74 9.02
CA PRO A 63 8.97 1.89 9.85
C PRO A 63 9.83 0.88 10.63
N SER A 64 9.24 0.24 11.63
CA SER A 64 9.96 -0.81 12.37
C SER A 64 10.38 -1.93 11.42
N GLN A 65 11.53 -2.55 11.68
CA GLN A 65 12.01 -3.66 10.85
C GLN A 65 11.03 -4.83 10.84
N GLU A 66 10.30 -5.04 11.93
CA GLU A 66 9.23 -6.03 12.03
C GLU A 66 8.06 -5.69 11.10
N SER A 67 7.53 -4.47 11.18
CA SER A 67 6.46 -3.97 10.29
C SER A 67 6.84 -4.10 8.81
N MET A 68 8.08 -3.78 8.46
CA MET A 68 8.57 -3.93 7.09
C MET A 68 8.62 -5.39 6.64
N ARG A 69 9.15 -6.30 7.47
CA ARG A 69 9.19 -7.75 7.18
C ARG A 69 7.80 -8.36 7.05
N LEU A 70 6.84 -7.91 7.86
CA LEU A 70 5.45 -8.39 7.78
C LEU A 70 4.85 -8.13 6.40
N VAL A 71 5.07 -6.95 5.83
CA VAL A 71 4.56 -6.64 4.48
C VAL A 71 5.42 -7.30 3.40
N ARG A 72 6.73 -7.09 3.46
CA ARG A 72 7.68 -7.52 2.42
C ARG A 72 7.69 -9.04 2.24
N ASP A 73 7.71 -9.78 3.35
CA ASP A 73 7.93 -11.22 3.32
C ASP A 73 6.63 -11.99 3.54
N GLN A 74 5.87 -11.67 4.59
CA GLN A 74 4.74 -12.50 5.00
C GLN A 74 3.46 -12.21 4.21
N LEU A 75 3.00 -10.96 4.19
CA LEU A 75 1.78 -10.58 3.50
C LEU A 75 1.87 -10.92 2.01
N ALA A 76 2.97 -10.53 1.35
CA ALA A 76 3.16 -10.78 -0.07
C ALA A 76 3.23 -12.28 -0.39
N SER A 77 4.00 -13.07 0.36
CA SER A 77 4.12 -14.52 0.08
C SER A 77 2.82 -15.28 0.36
N CYS A 78 2.09 -14.95 1.42
CA CYS A 78 0.79 -15.53 1.71
C CYS A 78 -0.23 -15.19 0.61
N ALA A 79 -0.29 -13.92 0.17
CA ALA A 79 -1.18 -13.49 -0.90
C ALA A 79 -0.87 -14.21 -2.23
N VAL A 80 0.41 -14.40 -2.55
CA VAL A 80 0.82 -15.18 -3.72
C VAL A 80 0.42 -16.65 -3.59
N SER A 81 0.65 -17.26 -2.43
CA SER A 81 0.28 -18.66 -2.18
C SER A 81 -1.24 -18.90 -2.23
N ASN A 82 -2.03 -17.91 -1.83
CA ASN A 82 -3.49 -17.99 -1.83
C ASN A 82 -4.11 -17.66 -3.19
N GLY A 83 -3.34 -17.08 -4.11
CA GLY A 83 -3.83 -16.63 -5.41
C GLY A 83 -4.44 -15.22 -5.41
N ASP A 84 -4.38 -14.51 -4.28
CA ASP A 84 -4.85 -13.13 -4.13
C ASP A 84 -3.92 -12.12 -4.84
N LEU A 85 -2.63 -12.46 -4.94
CA LEU A 85 -1.60 -11.67 -5.59
C LEU A 85 -0.87 -12.52 -6.63
N ARG A 86 -0.60 -11.97 -7.81
CA ARG A 86 0.24 -12.65 -8.80
C ARG A 86 1.69 -12.75 -8.31
N SER A 87 2.37 -13.86 -8.61
CA SER A 87 3.78 -14.04 -8.25
C SER A 87 4.74 -13.06 -8.94
N ASP A 88 4.33 -12.45 -10.04
CA ASP A 88 5.06 -11.43 -10.80
C ASP A 88 4.48 -10.02 -10.58
N TYR A 89 3.90 -9.77 -9.40
CA TYR A 89 3.38 -8.45 -9.04
C TYR A 89 4.45 -7.36 -9.12
N ILE A 90 3.98 -6.12 -9.22
CA ILE A 90 4.84 -4.92 -9.16
C ILE A 90 4.64 -4.25 -7.81
N LEU A 91 5.74 -4.00 -7.10
CA LEU A 91 5.80 -3.17 -5.91
C LEU A 91 6.18 -1.74 -6.31
N GLN A 92 5.47 -0.77 -5.76
CA GLN A 92 5.77 0.64 -5.99
C GLN A 92 5.35 1.51 -4.78
N GLY A 93 5.99 2.66 -4.64
CA GLY A 93 5.58 3.70 -3.72
C GLY A 93 4.50 4.59 -4.34
N HIS A 94 3.61 5.14 -3.52
CA HIS A 94 2.51 5.99 -3.98
C HIS A 94 2.95 7.16 -4.90
N ARG A 95 4.09 7.79 -4.62
CA ARG A 95 4.68 8.83 -5.48
C ARG A 95 4.95 8.43 -6.93
N GLN A 96 4.98 7.13 -7.25
CA GLN A 96 5.14 6.66 -8.63
C GLN A 96 3.83 6.68 -9.42
N ALA A 97 2.70 6.71 -8.71
CA ALA A 97 1.35 6.64 -9.27
C ALA A 97 0.56 7.94 -9.11
N ALA A 98 0.99 8.85 -8.23
CA ALA A 98 0.36 10.14 -7.99
C ALA A 98 1.38 11.23 -7.62
N ASP A 99 0.98 12.50 -7.75
CA ASP A 99 1.78 13.66 -7.31
C ASP A 99 1.71 13.82 -5.78
N THR A 100 2.61 13.13 -5.07
CA THR A 100 2.65 13.07 -3.61
C THR A 100 4.05 12.75 -3.11
N THR A 101 4.33 13.10 -1.85
CA THR A 101 5.55 12.67 -1.14
C THR A 101 5.40 11.32 -0.46
N CYS A 102 4.20 10.73 -0.44
CA CYS A 102 3.95 9.41 0.10
C CYS A 102 4.77 8.33 -0.67
N PRO A 103 5.43 7.35 -0.04
CA PRO A 103 5.33 6.94 1.36
C PRO A 103 6.39 7.56 2.30
N GLY A 104 6.87 8.77 2.02
CA GLY A 104 7.98 9.41 2.75
C GLY A 104 9.35 9.05 2.16
N ASP A 105 10.31 9.98 2.18
CA ASP A 105 11.58 9.83 1.47
C ASP A 105 12.44 8.68 2.00
N ALA A 106 12.56 8.55 3.32
CA ALA A 106 13.34 7.47 3.91
C ALA A 106 12.73 6.10 3.57
N PHE A 107 11.40 5.95 3.69
CA PHE A 107 10.77 4.68 3.38
C PHE A 107 10.71 4.39 1.88
N TYR A 108 10.53 5.41 1.03
CA TYR A 108 10.64 5.24 -0.42
C TYR A 108 12.03 4.74 -0.83
N ALA A 109 13.10 5.28 -0.25
CA ALA A 109 14.46 4.81 -0.51
C ALA A 109 14.67 3.35 -0.07
N GLU A 110 14.07 2.93 1.04
CA GLU A 110 14.14 1.54 1.52
C GLU A 110 13.43 0.57 0.57
N ILE A 111 12.20 0.87 0.13
CA ILE A 111 11.41 -0.06 -0.69
C ILE A 111 11.99 -0.27 -2.09
N GLN A 112 12.85 0.63 -2.57
CA GLN A 112 13.60 0.45 -3.82
C GLN A 112 14.50 -0.78 -3.81
N SER A 113 14.89 -1.25 -2.63
CA SER A 113 15.70 -2.46 -2.46
C SER A 113 14.87 -3.75 -2.35
N TRP A 114 13.55 -3.63 -2.26
CA TRP A 114 12.69 -4.79 -2.05
C TRP A 114 12.48 -5.57 -3.35
N PRO A 115 12.24 -6.89 -3.27
CA PRO A 115 11.80 -7.68 -4.41
C PRO A 115 10.56 -7.05 -5.05
N HIS A 116 10.42 -7.22 -6.36
CA HIS A 116 9.31 -6.69 -7.16
C HIS A 116 9.23 -5.16 -7.27
N PHE A 117 10.16 -4.40 -6.67
CA PHE A 117 10.19 -2.95 -6.88
C PHE A 117 10.54 -2.63 -8.34
N GLU A 118 9.67 -1.90 -9.02
CA GLU A 118 9.91 -1.44 -10.38
C GLU A 118 9.87 0.09 -10.44
N VAL A 119 10.88 0.69 -11.06
CA VAL A 119 10.85 2.10 -11.45
C VAL A 119 9.92 2.19 -12.65
N CYS A 120 9.00 3.15 -12.64
CA CYS A 120 7.97 3.35 -13.65
C CYS A 120 8.59 3.48 -15.07
N ARG A 121 8.88 2.35 -15.73
CA ARG A 121 8.93 2.26 -17.19
C ARG A 121 7.49 2.28 -17.61
N SER A 122 7.09 3.34 -18.33
CA SER A 122 5.82 3.50 -19.05
C SER A 122 4.93 2.27 -18.87
N ILE A 123 4.16 2.24 -17.77
CA ILE A 123 3.30 1.11 -17.45
C ILE A 123 2.37 0.99 -18.64
N ASP A 124 2.59 -0.05 -19.44
CA ASP A 124 1.69 -0.33 -20.53
C ASP A 124 0.41 -0.86 -19.88
N ILE A 125 -0.51 0.06 -19.64
CA ILE A 125 -1.85 -0.24 -19.11
C ILE A 125 -2.62 -1.13 -20.10
N SER A 126 -2.17 -1.24 -21.36
CA SER A 126 -2.67 -2.21 -22.35
C SER A 126 -2.04 -3.60 -22.23
N ALA A 127 -0.89 -3.74 -21.56
CA ALA A 127 -0.25 -5.02 -21.26
C ALA A 127 -0.85 -5.73 -20.03
N GLY A 128 -1.86 -5.14 -19.39
CA GLY A 128 -2.62 -5.83 -18.34
C GLY A 128 -1.79 -6.13 -17.10
N VAL A 129 -1.08 -5.12 -16.56
CA VAL A 129 -0.58 -5.17 -15.17
C VAL A 129 -1.77 -5.45 -14.29
N THR A 130 -1.86 -6.70 -13.85
CA THR A 130 -3.10 -7.21 -13.26
C THR A 130 -3.10 -6.99 -11.76
N TRP A 131 -1.94 -6.78 -11.14
CA TRP A 131 -1.81 -6.54 -9.70
C TRP A 131 -0.55 -5.73 -9.33
N SER A 132 -0.75 -4.55 -8.75
CA SER A 132 0.30 -3.74 -8.12
C SER A 132 0.11 -3.65 -6.60
N VAL A 133 1.19 -3.75 -5.83
CA VAL A 133 1.19 -3.40 -4.40
C VAL A 133 1.72 -2.00 -4.25
N GLU A 134 0.89 -1.10 -3.75
CA GLU A 134 1.30 0.28 -3.52
C GLU A 134 1.48 0.56 -2.03
N LEU A 135 2.69 0.97 -1.67
CA LEU A 135 3.02 1.33 -0.30
C LEU A 135 2.74 2.82 -0.05
N ARG A 136 2.04 3.06 1.06
CA ARG A 136 1.63 4.38 1.53
C ARG A 136 2.02 4.61 2.97
N GLN A 137 2.13 5.87 3.34
CA GLN A 137 2.13 6.31 4.73
C GLN A 137 0.84 7.10 5.01
N GLU A 138 0.26 6.91 6.19
CA GLU A 138 -0.87 7.69 6.69
C GLU A 138 -0.49 8.36 8.01
N THR A 139 -0.53 9.70 8.02
CA THR A 139 -0.15 10.51 9.18
C THR A 139 -1.37 10.99 9.97
N LYS A 140 -2.59 10.87 9.43
CA LYS A 140 -3.81 11.32 10.10
C LYS A 140 -4.38 10.22 10.99
N LEU A 141 -4.10 10.31 12.29
CA LEU A 141 -4.91 9.71 13.34
C LEU A 141 -5.72 10.84 13.98
N GLN A 142 -6.87 11.21 13.40
CA GLN A 142 -7.78 12.22 13.97
C GLN A 142 -8.97 11.57 14.66
#